data_AF-A0A954IGJ1-F1
#
_entry.id   AF-A0A954IGJ1-F1
#
_cell.length_a   1.000
_cell.length_b   1.000
_cell.length_c   1.000
_cell.angle_alpha   90.00
_cell.angle_beta   90.00
_cell.angle_gamma   90.00
#
_symmetry.space_group_name_H-M   'P 1'
#
loop_
_entity.id
_entity.type
_entity.pdbx_description
1 polymer ?
#
loop_
_entity_poly.entity_id
_entity_poly.type
_entity_poly.pdbx_seq_one_letter_code
_entity_poly.pdbx_strand_id
1 'polypeptide(L)' 'MLENQVHVSAPAWSGKVLIAAAIHCAAWGLFILALPAKSAVVYGFAEPPVDLFLWQGTGLMILLFGIGYGIA' A
#
# COMPACT_ATOMS: atom_id res chain seq x y z
N MET A 1 -40.06 7.44 -9.58
CA MET A 1 -38.78 7.84 -8.96
C MET A 1 -37.67 7.41 -9.89
N LEU A 2 -37.18 8.32 -10.73
CA LEU A 2 -35.98 8.09 -11.53
C LEU A 2 -34.82 8.67 -10.73
N GLU A 3 -33.99 7.79 -10.19
CA GLU A 3 -32.80 8.16 -9.43
C GLU A 3 -31.79 8.79 -10.39
N ASN A 4 -31.60 10.10 -10.24
CA ASN A 4 -30.70 10.89 -11.07
C ASN A 4 -29.27 10.49 -10.68
N GLN A 5 -28.67 9.56 -11.44
CA GLN A 5 -27.29 9.12 -11.24
C GLN A 5 -26.35 10.28 -11.59
N VAL A 6 -26.05 11.13 -10.60
CA VAL A 6 -25.06 12.19 -10.73
C VAL A 6 -23.70 11.52 -10.95
N HIS A 7 -23.25 11.46 -12.20
CA HIS A 7 -21.87 11.12 -12.53
C HIS A 7 -20.96 12.22 -12.01
N VAL A 8 -20.54 12.11 -10.75
CA VAL A 8 -19.47 12.94 -10.21
C VAL A 8 -18.19 12.51 -10.92
N SER A 9 -17.77 13.27 -11.92
CA SER A 9 -16.48 13.05 -12.57
C SER A 9 -15.38 13.19 -11.53
N ALA A 10 -14.55 12.16 -11.38
CA ALA A 10 -13.44 12.20 -10.46
C ALA A 10 -12.52 13.39 -10.79
N PRO A 11 -12.03 14.14 -9.79
CA PRO A 11 -11.15 15.27 -10.04
C PRO A 11 -9.88 14.83 -10.79
N ALA A 12 -9.41 15.60 -11.78
CA ALA A 12 -8.24 15.22 -12.60
C ALA A 12 -6.94 14.99 -11.79
N TRP A 13 -6.87 15.45 -10.54
CA TRP A 13 -5.74 15.20 -9.66
C TRP A 13 -5.78 13.82 -8.99
N SER A 14 -6.95 13.16 -8.91
CA SER A 14 -7.11 11.91 -8.17
C SER A 14 -6.25 10.79 -8.75
N GLY A 15 -6.18 10.66 -10.08
CA GLY A 15 -5.37 9.64 -10.74
C GLY A 15 -3.87 9.77 -10.44
N LYS A 16 -3.33 10.99 -10.35
CA LYS A 16 -1.93 11.21 -9.99
C LYS A 16 -1.64 10.78 -8.55
N VAL A 17 -2.57 11.07 -7.65
CA VAL A 17 -2.47 10.67 -6.24
C VAL A 17 -2.59 9.14 -6.10
N LEU A 18 -3.48 8.50 -6.85
CA LEU A 18 -3.62 7.04 -6.87
C LEU A 18 -2.35 6.36 -7.38
N ILE A 19 -1.73 6.87 -8.45
CA ILE A 19 -0.45 6.34 -8.96
C ILE A 19 0.66 6.51 -7.91
N ALA A 20 0.74 7.68 -7.26
CA ALA A 20 1.73 7.92 -6.22
C ALA A 20 1.54 6.97 -5.02
N ALA A 21 0.28 6.78 -4.59
CA ALA A 21 -0.08 5.82 -3.55
C ALA A 21 0.25 4.38 -3.96
N ALA A 22 -0.05 4.00 -5.19
CA ALA A 22 0.24 2.68 -5.76
C ALA A 22 1.74 2.38 -5.70
N ILE A 23 2.57 3.30 -6.20
CA ILE A 23 4.04 3.16 -6.18
C ILE A 23 4.56 3.07 -4.75
N HIS A 24 4.09 3.96 -3.87
CA HIS A 24 4.54 4.00 -2.48
C HIS A 24 4.22 2.69 -1.74
N CYS A 25 2.98 2.23 -1.83
CA CYS A 25 2.53 0.98 -1.21
C CYS A 25 3.24 -0.23 -1.83
N ALA A 26 3.39 -0.30 -3.15
CA ALA A 26 4.07 -1.43 -3.79
C ALA A 26 5.55 -1.50 -3.39
N ALA A 27 6.26 -0.37 -3.40
CA ALA A 27 7.67 -0.33 -3.01
C ALA A 27 7.87 -0.75 -1.55
N TRP A 28 7.05 -0.22 -0.63
CA TRP A 28 7.13 -0.56 0.79
C TRP A 28 6.72 -2.00 1.08
N GLY A 29 5.62 -2.46 0.49
CA GLY A 29 5.15 -3.83 0.67
C GLY A 29 6.19 -4.84 0.19
N LEU A 30 6.79 -4.61 -0.98
CA LEU A 30 7.86 -5.45 -1.52
C LEU A 30 9.12 -5.42 -0.64
N PHE A 31 9.51 -4.24 -0.14
CA PHE A 31 10.65 -4.09 0.76
C PHE A 31 10.47 -4.87 2.07
N ILE A 32 9.28 -4.80 2.69
CA ILE A 32 8.97 -5.54 3.91
C ILE A 32 8.96 -7.05 3.66
N LEU A 33 8.41 -7.50 2.54
CA LEU A 33 8.39 -8.92 2.14
C LEU A 33 9.80 -9.49 1.92
N ALA A 34 10.64 -8.76 1.18
CA ALA A 34 11.97 -9.22 0.82
C ALA A 34 12.97 -9.14 1.99
N LEU A 35 12.85 -8.11 2.83
CA LEU A 35 13.79 -7.80 3.91
C LEU A 35 13.06 -7.46 5.22
N PRO A 36 12.34 -8.41 5.84
CA PRO A 36 11.50 -8.13 7.01
C PRO A 36 12.29 -7.63 8.22
N ALA A 37 13.46 -8.22 8.50
CA ALA A 37 14.31 -7.77 9.61
C ALA A 37 14.87 -6.35 9.39
N LYS A 38 15.28 -6.01 8.15
CA LYS A 38 15.81 -4.68 7.85
C LYS A 38 14.71 -3.63 7.82
N SER A 39 13.54 -3.96 7.27
CA SER A 39 12.42 -3.04 7.24
C SER A 39 11.95 -2.67 8.64
N ALA A 40 11.94 -3.59 9.60
CA ALA A 40 11.63 -3.28 11.00
C ALA A 40 12.63 -2.28 11.61
N VAL A 41 13.93 -2.40 11.32
CA VAL A 41 14.91 -1.39 11.77
C VAL A 41 14.66 -0.04 11.12
N VAL A 42 14.30 0.00 9.83
CA VAL A 42 13.93 1.26 9.15
C VAL A 42 12.69 1.91 9.78
N TYR A 43 11.75 1.10 10.28
CA TYR A 43 10.60 1.57 11.07
C TYR A 43 10.95 2.03 12.49
N GLY A 44 12.19 1.86 12.94
CA GLY A 44 12.65 2.30 14.25
C GLY A 44 12.52 1.27 15.36
N PHE A 45 12.26 0.00 15.04
CA PHE A 45 12.28 -1.07 16.04
C PHE A 45 13.73 -1.33 16.50
N ALA A 46 13.94 -1.38 17.82
CA ALA A 46 15.25 -1.59 18.43
C ALA A 46 15.80 -3.00 18.14
N GLU A 47 14.91 -3.99 18.06
CA GLU A 47 15.22 -5.36 17.70
C GLU A 47 14.32 -5.82 16.54
N PRO A 48 14.81 -6.72 15.66
CA PRO A 48 13.98 -7.28 14.61
C PRO A 48 12.79 -8.07 15.21
N PRO A 49 11.64 -8.14 14.52
CA PRO A 49 10.45 -8.80 15.03
C PRO A 49 10.71 -10.30 15.23
N VAL A 50 10.24 -10.84 16.35
CA VAL A 50 10.29 -12.28 16.61
C VAL A 50 9.49 -13.04 15.55
N ASP A 51 8.31 -12.52 15.20
CA ASP A 51 7.42 -13.08 14.19
C ASP A 51 7.63 -12.43 12.82
N LEU A 52 8.74 -12.79 12.15
CA LEU A 52 9.03 -12.30 10.80
C LEU A 52 7.93 -12.63 9.78
N PHE A 53 7.22 -13.75 9.96
CA PHE A 53 6.11 -14.14 9.10
C PHE A 53 4.92 -13.18 9.20
N LEU A 54 4.58 -12.73 10.41
CA LEU A 54 3.53 -11.74 10.63
C LEU A 54 3.92 -10.38 10.01
N TRP A 55 5.20 -10.03 10.11
CA TRP A 55 5.75 -8.83 9.50
C TRP A 55 5.70 -8.89 7.97
N GLN A 56 6.06 -10.03 7.37
CA GLN A 56 5.91 -10.27 5.93
C GLN A 56 4.44 -10.26 5.48
N GLY A 57 3.52 -10.79 6.29
CA GLY A 57 2.08 -10.69 6.06
C GLY A 57 1.60 -9.24 6.00
N THR A 58 2.13 -8.38 6.87
CA THR A 58 1.87 -6.93 6.83
C THR A 58 2.40 -6.31 5.54
N GLY A 59 3.63 -6.67 5.13
CA GLY A 59 4.20 -6.26 3.84
C GLY A 59 3.36 -6.70 2.64
N LEU A 60 2.80 -7.91 2.68
CA LEU A 60 1.89 -8.41 1.65
C LEU A 60 0.61 -7.58 1.56
N MET A 61 -0.01 -7.25 2.69
CA MET A 61 -1.22 -6.40 2.68
C MET A 61 -0.93 -5.01 2.12
N ILE A 62 0.21 -4.42 2.48
CA ILE A 62 0.65 -3.12 1.94
C ILE A 62 0.87 -3.21 0.42
N LEU A 63 1.49 -4.28 -0.06
CA LEU A 63 1.68 -4.52 -1.51
C LEU A 63 0.33 -4.64 -2.24
N LEU A 64 -0.64 -5.35 -1.66
CA LEU A 64 -1.98 -5.50 -2.22
C LEU A 64 -2.73 -4.16 -2.32
N PHE A 65 -2.57 -3.26 -1.35
CA PHE A 65 -3.08 -1.89 -1.48
C PHE A 65 -2.45 -1.16 -2.66
N GLY A 66 -1.14 -1.32 -2.85
CA GLY A 66 -0.44 -0.73 -4.00
C GLY A 66 -1.01 -1.20 -5.33
N ILE A 67 -1.24 -2.51 -5.46
CA ILE A 67 -1.89 -3.10 -6.64
C ILE A 67 -3.32 -2.56 -6.80
N GLY A 68 -4.09 -2.49 -5.72
CA GLY A 68 -5.45 -1.96 -5.72
C GLY A 68 -5.53 -0.52 -6.23
N TYR A 69 -4.64 0.36 -5.75
CA TYR A 69 -4.56 1.75 -6.22
C TYR A 69 -4.07 1.87 -7.66
N GLY A 70 -3.30 0.91 -8.16
CA GLY A 70 -2.85 0.89 -9.56
C GLY A 70 -3.93 0.48 -10.56
N ILE A 71 -4.98 -0.22 -10.09
CA ILE A 71 -6.11 -0.68 -10.92
C ILE A 71 -7.30 0.28 -10.85
N ALA A 72 -7.45 1.02 -9.75
CA ALA A 72 -8.52 2.00 -9.50
C ALA A 72 -8.41 3.26 -10.37
#